data_AF-A0A9D1KLY6-F1
#
_entry.id   AF-A0A9D1KLY6-F1
#
_cell.length_a   1.000
_cell.length_b   1.000
_cell.length_c   1.000
_cell.angle_alpha   90.00
_cell.angle_beta   90.00
_cell.angle_gamma   90.00
#
_symmetry.space_group_name_H-M   'P 1'
#
loop_
_entity.id
_entity.type
_entity.pdbx_description
1 polymer ?
#
loop_
_entity_poly.entity_id
_entity_poly.type
_entity_poly.pdbx_seq_one_letter_code
_entity_poly.pdbx_strand_id
1 'polypeptide(L)'
;WTCSALGHNTVVVDSDDMDSGGRDGGSVEVFDHSNEAVQVVRAEFGTAYPQTSRYQRETWSIEHPDTDRHAGYLLDLFRVSGGERHEYTLNGDANHDAEMATTAETSPYGDYLLPEGVTVTEPETEIDYGDAEGHYYGYIYVRDVERADLGDGAYELSLSTTVDDQPGSGAHVLGLAGTETELFLGQSPSVRATRLNGSGSDTNDEAEKYWMPKLVLRREGTDLESSFVTMIEPHGADEELRIEAIELVEHDGGDDDLAVRVTHLDGTVDLILSSVSGEGTLTAGGVSLTGRLGFVRLVDDEATLLHLVGGTELTGGGSTLSSDGPVTGTITGTRRVIDQDEVDALVTTGEVPDWIAGHTLVVTHPDGKTHPYPVKQVSTDGNSTVIELDGVDPGFTVDGDRSEMVYTPFTRWSGETTFRVDNSESN
;
A
#
# COMPACT_ATOMS: atom_id res chain seq x y z
N TRP A 1 -15.61 -15.98 3.69
CA TRP A 1 -14.17 -15.74 3.43
C TRP A 1 -13.91 -14.65 2.37
N THR A 2 -14.41 -14.79 1.13
CA THR A 2 -14.12 -13.86 0.01
C THR A 2 -14.52 -12.40 0.23
N CYS A 3 -15.49 -12.13 1.10
CA CYS A 3 -15.90 -10.77 1.46
C CYS A 3 -15.26 -10.26 2.76
N SER A 4 -14.53 -11.12 3.49
CA SER A 4 -13.94 -10.77 4.78
C SER A 4 -12.70 -9.92 4.59
N ALA A 5 -12.49 -8.92 5.44
CA ALA A 5 -11.25 -8.14 5.47
C ALA A 5 -10.03 -9.02 5.73
N LEU A 6 -10.14 -10.00 6.65
CA LEU A 6 -9.11 -10.99 6.96
C LEU A 6 -8.77 -11.91 5.78
N GLY A 7 -9.68 -12.02 4.81
CA GLY A 7 -9.45 -12.73 3.55
C GLY A 7 -8.42 -12.08 2.61
N HIS A 8 -8.01 -10.84 2.89
CA HIS A 8 -7.21 -10.01 1.99
C HIS A 8 -5.91 -9.54 2.65
N ASN A 9 -4.95 -9.07 1.84
CA ASN A 9 -3.68 -8.55 2.31
C ASN A 9 -3.83 -7.07 2.72
N THR A 10 -4.43 -6.85 3.89
CA THR A 10 -4.71 -5.52 4.46
C THR A 10 -4.74 -5.60 5.99
N VAL A 11 -5.00 -4.47 6.67
CA VAL A 11 -5.21 -4.42 8.11
C VAL A 11 -6.69 -4.61 8.48
N VAL A 12 -6.99 -5.55 9.37
CA VAL A 12 -8.30 -5.71 10.02
C VAL A 12 -8.31 -4.89 11.31
N VAL A 13 -9.42 -4.18 11.58
CA VAL A 13 -9.57 -3.36 12.79
C VAL A 13 -10.73 -3.91 13.61
N ASP A 14 -10.51 -4.07 14.93
CA ASP A 14 -11.46 -4.56 15.92
C ASP A 14 -12.15 -5.88 15.57
N SER A 15 -11.45 -6.75 14.83
CA SER A 15 -12.00 -8.05 14.40
C SER A 15 -13.31 -7.90 13.62
N ASP A 16 -13.37 -6.96 12.68
CA ASP A 16 -14.57 -6.76 11.86
C ASP A 16 -14.22 -6.54 10.39
N ASP A 17 -15.21 -6.69 9.52
CA ASP A 17 -15.06 -6.30 8.12
C ASP A 17 -15.06 -4.77 7.98
N MET A 18 -14.42 -4.29 6.91
CA MET A 18 -14.50 -2.88 6.57
C MET A 18 -15.96 -2.46 6.39
N ASP A 19 -16.39 -1.47 7.16
CA ASP A 19 -17.68 -0.80 7.00
C ASP A 19 -17.46 0.71 6.94
N SER A 20 -17.38 1.22 5.70
CA SER A 20 -17.25 2.65 5.45
C SER A 20 -18.56 3.42 5.60
N GLY A 21 -19.64 2.78 6.07
CA GLY A 21 -20.98 3.37 6.14
C GLY A 21 -21.55 3.74 4.77
N GLY A 22 -21.15 2.99 3.72
CA GLY A 22 -21.55 3.24 2.34
C GLY A 22 -20.79 4.37 1.64
N ARG A 23 -19.64 4.81 2.17
CA ARG A 23 -18.74 5.75 1.48
C ARG A 23 -17.83 5.00 0.50
N ASP A 24 -17.72 5.51 -0.72
CA ASP A 24 -16.87 4.92 -1.74
C ASP A 24 -15.36 5.11 -1.40
N GLY A 25 -14.59 4.00 -1.47
CA GLY A 25 -13.13 3.90 -1.71
C GLY A 25 -12.12 4.69 -0.87
N GLY A 26 -10.83 4.43 -1.09
CA GLY A 26 -9.71 5.24 -0.60
C GLY A 26 -9.36 6.42 -1.54
N SER A 27 -8.57 7.36 -1.05
CA SER A 27 -8.05 8.54 -1.75
C SER A 27 -6.57 8.32 -2.08
N VAL A 28 -6.19 8.34 -3.37
CA VAL A 28 -4.78 8.31 -3.77
C VAL A 28 -4.11 9.66 -3.44
N GLU A 29 -3.05 9.63 -2.66
CA GLU A 29 -2.31 10.82 -2.24
C GLU A 29 -1.05 11.05 -3.07
N VAL A 30 -0.36 9.96 -3.44
CA VAL A 30 0.85 9.95 -4.28
C VAL A 30 0.78 8.76 -5.22
N PHE A 31 1.15 8.97 -6.48
CA PHE A 31 1.41 7.91 -7.45
C PHE A 31 2.58 8.37 -8.32
N ASP A 32 3.78 7.87 -8.03
CA ASP A 32 4.97 8.15 -8.82
C ASP A 32 5.52 6.87 -9.45
N HIS A 33 5.72 6.95 -10.77
CA HIS A 33 6.30 5.89 -11.59
C HIS A 33 7.36 6.45 -12.55
N SER A 34 7.84 7.66 -12.26
CA SER A 34 8.72 8.43 -13.15
C SER A 34 10.13 7.82 -13.25
N ASN A 35 10.54 7.07 -12.23
CA ASN A 35 11.78 6.31 -12.18
C ASN A 35 11.47 4.81 -12.23
N GLU A 36 12.13 4.06 -13.12
CA GLU A 36 11.94 2.60 -13.21
C GLU A 36 12.51 1.87 -11.97
N ALA A 37 13.55 2.40 -11.33
CA ALA A 37 14.21 1.79 -10.19
C ALA A 37 13.49 2.02 -8.86
N VAL A 38 12.64 3.06 -8.77
CA VAL A 38 11.90 3.42 -7.56
C VAL A 38 10.52 3.94 -7.95
N GLN A 39 9.48 3.21 -7.57
CA GLN A 39 8.08 3.58 -7.81
C GLN A 39 7.31 3.54 -6.50
N VAL A 40 6.33 4.43 -6.34
CA VAL A 40 5.60 4.56 -5.08
C VAL A 40 4.14 4.92 -5.29
N VAL A 41 3.29 4.26 -4.51
CA VAL A 41 1.87 4.59 -4.41
C VAL A 41 1.53 4.77 -2.94
N ARG A 42 0.79 5.84 -2.62
CA ARG A 42 0.23 6.09 -1.30
C ARG A 42 -1.25 6.37 -1.43
N ALA A 43 -2.07 5.68 -0.63
CA ALA A 43 -3.50 5.89 -0.56
C ALA A 43 -4.00 5.89 0.89
N GLU A 44 -5.00 6.71 1.17
CA GLU A 44 -5.61 6.93 2.48
C GLU A 44 -7.08 6.52 2.46
N PHE A 45 -7.53 5.78 3.47
CA PHE A 45 -8.95 5.52 3.68
C PHE A 45 -9.33 5.58 5.16
N GLY A 46 -9.00 6.67 5.86
CA GLY A 46 -9.19 6.79 7.31
C GLY A 46 -10.59 6.51 7.85
N THR A 47 -11.62 6.47 6.99
CA THR A 47 -12.98 6.03 7.33
C THR A 47 -13.30 4.60 6.85
N ALA A 48 -12.30 3.74 6.68
CA ALA A 48 -12.47 2.33 6.33
C ALA A 48 -13.26 1.58 7.40
N TYR A 49 -13.10 1.99 8.65
CA TYR A 49 -13.89 1.55 9.80
C TYR A 49 -14.45 2.78 10.55
N PRO A 50 -15.59 2.66 11.25
CA PRO A 50 -16.16 3.78 12.01
C PRO A 50 -15.25 4.37 13.08
N GLN A 51 -14.35 3.56 13.63
CA GLN A 51 -13.43 3.90 14.71
C GLN A 51 -12.05 4.38 14.25
N THR A 52 -11.73 4.28 12.96
CA THR A 52 -10.42 4.71 12.47
C THR A 52 -10.41 6.21 12.18
N SER A 53 -9.28 6.85 12.45
CA SER A 53 -8.95 8.20 11.97
C SER A 53 -7.89 8.16 10.85
N ARG A 54 -7.11 7.07 10.79
CA ARG A 54 -6.09 6.81 9.79
C ARG A 54 -6.18 5.37 9.31
N TYR A 55 -6.08 5.18 8.00
CA TYR A 55 -5.97 3.86 7.37
C TYR A 55 -5.23 4.05 6.03
N GLN A 56 -3.92 4.21 6.11
CA GLN A 56 -3.06 4.50 4.97
C GLN A 56 -2.23 3.30 4.59
N ARG A 57 -2.08 3.10 3.28
CA ARG A 57 -1.07 2.20 2.74
C ARG A 57 -0.17 2.94 1.77
N GLU A 58 1.13 2.73 1.93
CA GLU A 58 2.16 3.24 1.04
C GLU A 58 3.08 2.10 0.64
N THR A 59 3.16 1.83 -0.66
CA THR A 59 3.97 0.74 -1.21
C THR A 59 5.03 1.30 -2.13
N TRP A 60 6.28 0.96 -1.85
CA TRP A 60 7.42 1.23 -2.70
C TRP A 60 7.81 -0.04 -3.46
N SER A 61 8.09 0.08 -4.75
CA SER A 61 8.75 -0.95 -5.54
C SER A 61 10.15 -0.45 -5.89
N ILE A 62 11.16 -1.20 -5.48
CA ILE A 62 12.56 -0.78 -5.54
C ILE A 62 13.37 -1.86 -6.24
N GLU A 63 14.01 -1.52 -7.36
CA GLU A 63 14.92 -2.42 -8.05
C GLU A 63 16.22 -2.56 -7.25
N HIS A 64 16.77 -3.78 -7.22
CA HIS A 64 18.10 -3.98 -6.65
C HIS A 64 19.17 -3.28 -7.50
N PRO A 65 20.34 -2.95 -6.94
CA PRO A 65 21.43 -2.41 -7.73
C PRO A 65 21.95 -3.45 -8.74
N ASP A 66 22.38 -2.97 -9.91
CA ASP A 66 23.01 -3.74 -10.98
C ASP A 66 22.17 -4.92 -11.53
N THR A 67 20.84 -4.83 -11.53
CA THR A 67 19.97 -5.88 -12.11
C THR A 67 19.36 -5.47 -13.45
N ASP A 68 18.93 -6.49 -14.22
CA ASP A 68 17.98 -6.28 -15.30
C ASP A 68 16.60 -5.91 -14.71
N ARG A 69 15.74 -5.34 -15.55
CA ARG A 69 14.37 -4.94 -15.16
C ARG A 69 13.65 -6.09 -14.45
N HIS A 70 12.93 -5.76 -13.38
CA HIS A 70 12.03 -6.62 -12.60
C HIS A 70 12.63 -7.44 -11.44
N ALA A 71 13.91 -7.29 -11.09
CA ALA A 71 14.45 -7.82 -9.84
C ALA A 71 14.52 -6.72 -8.77
N GLY A 72 13.89 -6.94 -7.61
CA GLY A 72 13.73 -5.92 -6.59
C GLY A 72 12.94 -6.40 -5.40
N TYR A 73 12.58 -5.47 -4.52
CA TYR A 73 11.75 -5.73 -3.35
C TYR A 73 10.61 -4.71 -3.25
N LEU A 74 9.60 -5.06 -2.46
CA LEU A 74 8.52 -4.16 -2.06
C LEU A 74 8.74 -3.72 -0.62
N LEU A 75 8.54 -2.43 -0.33
CA LEU A 75 8.43 -1.93 1.03
C LEU A 75 7.00 -1.40 1.24
N ASP A 76 6.26 -2.07 2.11
CA ASP A 76 4.88 -1.76 2.49
C ASP A 76 4.86 -1.06 3.84
N LEU A 77 4.40 0.19 3.85
CA LEU A 77 4.22 1.02 5.04
C LEU A 77 2.71 1.19 5.27
N PHE A 78 2.19 0.53 6.30
CA PHE A 78 0.78 0.59 6.65
C PHE A 78 0.59 1.35 7.96
N ARG A 79 -0.15 2.46 7.92
CA ARG A 79 -0.44 3.30 9.09
C ARG A 79 -1.92 3.21 9.44
N VAL A 80 -2.22 2.93 10.71
CA VAL A 80 -3.59 2.84 11.19
C VAL A 80 -3.70 3.42 12.60
N SER A 81 -4.75 4.20 12.82
CA SER A 81 -5.02 4.85 14.10
C SER A 81 -6.50 4.75 14.47
N GLY A 82 -6.77 4.50 15.75
CA GLY A 82 -8.09 4.27 16.33
C GLY A 82 -8.41 2.79 16.55
N GLY A 83 -9.45 2.47 17.30
CA GLY A 83 -9.79 1.09 17.65
C GLY A 83 -8.93 0.50 18.78
N GLU A 84 -9.15 -0.78 19.05
CA GLU A 84 -8.58 -1.56 20.16
C GLU A 84 -7.78 -2.78 19.68
N ARG A 85 -7.96 -3.22 18.44
CA ARG A 85 -7.18 -4.30 17.82
C ARG A 85 -6.83 -3.97 16.37
N HIS A 86 -5.56 -4.15 16.01
CA HIS A 86 -5.07 -4.08 14.63
C HIS A 86 -4.47 -5.41 14.21
N GLU A 87 -4.84 -5.89 13.03
CA GLU A 87 -4.32 -7.15 12.48
C GLU A 87 -3.85 -6.97 11.04
N TYR A 88 -2.53 -6.83 10.85
CA TYR A 88 -1.93 -6.85 9.51
C TYR A 88 -1.85 -8.28 9.01
N THR A 89 -2.25 -8.53 7.77
CA THR A 89 -2.28 -9.90 7.25
C THR A 89 -1.70 -10.06 5.86
N LEU A 90 -1.12 -11.23 5.62
CA LEU A 90 -0.62 -11.66 4.31
C LEU A 90 -1.10 -13.08 3.99
N ASN A 91 -1.66 -13.25 2.81
CA ASN A 91 -1.87 -14.53 2.15
C ASN A 91 -0.61 -14.90 1.38
N GLY A 92 -0.23 -16.19 1.41
CA GLY A 92 0.82 -16.73 0.56
C GLY A 92 0.37 -17.04 -0.86
N ASP A 93 1.12 -17.90 -1.53
CA ASP A 93 0.79 -18.35 -2.89
C ASP A 93 -0.58 -19.04 -2.90
N ALA A 94 -1.48 -18.51 -3.74
CA ALA A 94 -2.83 -19.02 -3.89
C ALA A 94 -2.99 -19.94 -5.12
N ASN A 95 -1.96 -20.12 -5.93
CA ASN A 95 -2.01 -20.94 -7.14
C ASN A 95 -1.42 -22.35 -6.93
N HIS A 96 -0.49 -22.47 -5.98
CA HIS A 96 0.36 -23.63 -5.79
C HIS A 96 0.44 -24.03 -4.31
N ASP A 97 0.98 -25.22 -4.05
CA ASP A 97 1.27 -25.64 -2.69
C ASP A 97 2.38 -24.74 -2.13
N ALA A 98 2.13 -24.12 -0.97
CA ALA A 98 3.08 -23.21 -0.36
C ALA A 98 3.06 -23.28 1.17
N GLU A 99 4.17 -22.85 1.76
CA GLU A 99 4.39 -22.80 3.20
C GLU A 99 4.95 -21.44 3.59
N MET A 100 4.50 -20.92 4.73
CA MET A 100 5.16 -19.82 5.43
C MET A 100 5.85 -20.38 6.67
N ALA A 101 7.12 -20.04 6.84
CA ALA A 101 7.88 -20.35 8.05
C ALA A 101 8.47 -19.06 8.64
N THR A 102 8.64 -19.03 9.96
CA THR A 102 9.27 -17.91 10.68
C THR A 102 10.49 -18.39 11.46
N THR A 103 11.43 -17.48 11.74
CA THR A 103 12.54 -17.73 12.67
C THR A 103 12.15 -17.56 14.14
N ALA A 104 10.98 -16.97 14.43
CA ALA A 104 10.46 -16.86 15.79
C ALA A 104 10.08 -18.25 16.35
N GLU A 105 10.25 -18.43 17.66
CA GLU A 105 9.80 -19.66 18.33
C GLU A 105 8.28 -19.68 18.41
N THR A 106 7.64 -20.60 17.69
CA THR A 106 6.18 -20.75 17.70
C THR A 106 5.71 -21.81 18.69
N SER A 107 4.45 -21.70 19.07
CA SER A 107 3.71 -22.71 19.81
C SER A 107 2.29 -22.87 19.24
N PRO A 108 1.69 -24.07 19.34
CA PRO A 108 0.32 -24.28 18.89
C PRO A 108 -0.65 -23.32 19.60
N TYR A 109 -1.46 -22.61 18.83
CA TYR A 109 -2.53 -21.75 19.33
C TYR A 109 -3.87 -22.47 19.32
N GLY A 110 -4.21 -23.16 18.23
CA GLY A 110 -5.41 -23.98 18.13
C GLY A 110 -5.87 -24.26 16.70
N ASP A 111 -6.97 -25.01 16.58
CA ASP A 111 -7.55 -25.40 15.29
C ASP A 111 -8.05 -24.20 14.47
N TYR A 112 -8.30 -23.06 15.13
CA TYR A 112 -8.81 -21.81 14.55
C TYR A 112 -8.06 -20.60 15.12
N LEU A 113 -8.15 -19.43 14.48
CA LEU A 113 -7.71 -18.16 15.05
C LEU A 113 -8.69 -17.63 16.11
N LEU A 114 -9.17 -18.51 16.98
CA LEU A 114 -10.15 -18.23 18.04
C LEU A 114 -9.57 -18.60 19.42
N PRO A 115 -9.99 -17.93 20.50
CA PRO A 115 -9.62 -18.33 21.85
C PRO A 115 -9.98 -19.79 22.17
N GLU A 116 -9.20 -20.41 23.05
CA GLU A 116 -9.46 -21.77 23.50
C GLU A 116 -10.86 -21.91 24.09
N GLY A 117 -11.61 -22.93 23.64
CA GLY A 117 -12.93 -23.28 24.14
C GLY A 117 -14.11 -22.65 23.41
N VAL A 118 -13.86 -21.77 22.42
CA VAL A 118 -14.93 -21.25 21.55
C VAL A 118 -15.52 -22.38 20.70
N THR A 119 -16.84 -22.56 20.76
CA THR A 119 -17.55 -23.53 19.91
C THR A 119 -17.71 -22.96 18.50
N VAL A 120 -17.25 -23.69 17.49
CA VAL A 120 -17.41 -23.30 16.08
C VAL A 120 -18.53 -24.11 15.43
N THR A 121 -19.44 -23.40 14.76
CA THR A 121 -20.33 -23.98 13.74
C THR A 121 -19.81 -23.55 12.37
N GLU A 122 -19.33 -24.52 11.59
CA GLU A 122 -18.78 -24.24 10.26
C GLU A 122 -19.88 -23.79 9.27
N PRO A 123 -19.55 -22.89 8.33
CA PRO A 123 -20.49 -22.41 7.32
C PRO A 123 -20.86 -23.53 6.32
N GLU A 124 -22.15 -23.75 6.08
CA GLU A 124 -22.60 -24.83 5.18
C GLU A 124 -22.67 -24.41 3.70
N THR A 125 -22.74 -23.10 3.40
CA THR A 125 -22.90 -22.55 2.04
C THR A 125 -22.12 -21.25 1.84
N GLU A 126 -21.94 -20.82 0.60
CA GLU A 126 -21.17 -19.61 0.26
C GLU A 126 -21.74 -18.29 0.80
N ILE A 127 -23.02 -18.30 1.23
CA ILE A 127 -23.70 -17.16 1.86
C ILE A 127 -23.82 -17.30 3.38
N ASP A 128 -23.34 -18.40 3.94
CA ASP A 128 -23.32 -18.67 5.37
C ASP A 128 -21.96 -18.26 5.95
N TYR A 129 -21.97 -17.51 7.04
CA TYR A 129 -20.76 -17.06 7.72
C TYR A 129 -20.27 -18.05 8.78
N GLY A 130 -21.10 -19.03 9.16
CA GLY A 130 -20.86 -19.86 10.34
C GLY A 130 -21.13 -19.10 11.64
N ASP A 131 -20.78 -19.72 12.76
CA ASP A 131 -20.90 -19.11 14.09
C ASP A 131 -19.68 -19.45 14.95
N ALA A 132 -19.19 -18.47 15.69
CA ALA A 132 -18.10 -18.61 16.65
C ALA A 132 -18.43 -17.86 17.96
N GLU A 133 -19.61 -18.10 18.53
CA GLU A 133 -20.05 -17.53 19.81
C GLU A 133 -19.96 -15.98 19.88
N GLY A 134 -20.18 -15.30 18.74
CA GLY A 134 -20.11 -13.84 18.64
C GLY A 134 -18.72 -13.27 18.36
N HIS A 135 -17.70 -14.12 18.22
CA HIS A 135 -16.41 -13.72 17.65
C HIS A 135 -16.52 -13.45 16.15
N TYR A 136 -15.54 -12.72 15.62
CA TYR A 136 -15.43 -12.45 14.20
C TYR A 136 -15.40 -13.74 13.38
N TYR A 137 -16.37 -13.88 12.48
CA TYR A 137 -16.56 -15.08 11.69
C TYR A 137 -15.35 -15.39 10.77
N GLY A 138 -14.58 -14.35 10.39
CA GLY A 138 -13.37 -14.51 9.58
C GLY A 138 -12.34 -15.44 10.21
N TYR A 139 -12.28 -15.50 11.55
CA TYR A 139 -11.34 -16.35 12.28
C TYR A 139 -11.61 -17.86 12.15
N ILE A 140 -12.83 -18.27 11.77
CA ILE A 140 -13.18 -19.67 11.49
C ILE A 140 -12.40 -20.21 10.28
N TYR A 141 -11.99 -19.33 9.37
CA TYR A 141 -11.32 -19.71 8.13
C TYR A 141 -9.80 -19.81 8.25
N VAL A 142 -9.20 -19.33 9.36
CA VAL A 142 -7.76 -19.45 9.59
C VAL A 142 -7.55 -20.66 10.50
N ARG A 143 -6.97 -21.73 9.96
CA ARG A 143 -6.83 -23.03 10.61
C ARG A 143 -5.40 -23.40 10.91
N ASP A 144 -5.26 -24.41 11.78
CA ASP A 144 -3.98 -25.02 12.17
C ASP A 144 -2.99 -23.94 12.64
N VAL A 145 -3.43 -23.15 13.62
CA VAL A 145 -2.78 -21.89 13.97
C VAL A 145 -1.65 -22.13 14.97
N GLU A 146 -0.47 -21.65 14.59
CA GLU A 146 0.71 -21.48 15.42
C GLU A 146 0.83 -19.99 15.82
N ARG A 147 1.38 -19.73 17.01
CA ARG A 147 1.58 -18.37 17.54
C ARG A 147 3.02 -18.17 18.01
N ALA A 148 3.56 -16.97 17.81
CA ALA A 148 4.75 -16.46 18.49
C ALA A 148 4.48 -15.07 19.08
N ASP A 149 5.15 -14.74 20.20
CA ASP A 149 5.20 -13.38 20.73
C ASP A 149 6.48 -12.70 20.21
N LEU A 150 6.34 -11.57 19.49
CA LEU A 150 7.48 -10.93 18.83
C LEU A 150 8.28 -10.00 19.74
N GLY A 151 7.80 -9.68 20.94
CA GLY A 151 8.51 -8.82 21.89
C GLY A 151 8.74 -7.39 21.37
N ASP A 152 9.85 -7.18 20.65
CA ASP A 152 10.22 -5.91 20.00
C ASP A 152 9.47 -5.65 18.68
N GLY A 153 8.77 -6.66 18.16
CA GLY A 153 7.93 -6.54 16.97
C GLY A 153 8.65 -6.82 15.66
N ALA A 154 9.93 -7.19 15.69
CA ALA A 154 10.62 -7.65 14.51
C ALA A 154 10.19 -9.08 14.14
N TYR A 155 10.04 -9.35 12.85
CA TYR A 155 9.78 -10.69 12.37
C TYR A 155 10.44 -10.95 11.02
N GLU A 156 10.69 -12.23 10.77
CA GLU A 156 11.20 -12.74 9.51
C GLU A 156 10.33 -13.93 9.09
N LEU A 157 10.01 -13.97 7.79
CA LEU A 157 9.26 -15.05 7.18
C LEU A 157 9.90 -15.48 5.86
N SER A 158 9.85 -16.79 5.60
CA SER A 158 10.06 -17.35 4.27
C SER A 158 8.74 -17.89 3.73
N LEU A 159 8.33 -17.43 2.56
CA LEU A 159 7.30 -18.04 1.74
C LEU A 159 7.98 -18.93 0.69
N SER A 160 7.73 -20.23 0.74
CA SER A 160 8.22 -21.18 -0.25
C SER A 160 7.07 -21.83 -1.01
N THR A 161 7.15 -21.82 -2.34
CA THR A 161 6.18 -22.49 -3.22
C THR A 161 6.77 -23.77 -3.82
N THR A 162 5.93 -24.79 -4.00
CA THR A 162 6.22 -26.01 -4.78
C THR A 162 5.37 -26.05 -6.05
N VAL A 163 6.01 -26.23 -7.21
CA VAL A 163 5.35 -26.38 -8.52
C VAL A 163 5.80 -27.70 -9.15
N ASP A 164 4.86 -28.59 -9.48
CA ASP A 164 5.13 -29.90 -10.09
C ASP A 164 6.21 -30.72 -9.32
N ASP A 165 6.08 -30.78 -7.99
CA ASP A 165 7.04 -31.43 -7.08
C ASP A 165 8.47 -30.87 -7.11
N GLN A 166 8.66 -29.63 -7.60
CA GLN A 166 9.94 -28.91 -7.61
C GLN A 166 9.84 -27.57 -6.87
N PRO A 167 10.94 -27.04 -6.30
CA PRO A 167 10.97 -25.69 -5.75
C PRO A 167 10.54 -24.66 -6.80
N GLY A 168 9.60 -23.80 -6.43
CA GLY A 168 9.15 -22.66 -7.22
C GLY A 168 9.71 -21.34 -6.69
N SER A 169 9.19 -20.22 -7.22
CA SER A 169 9.47 -18.90 -6.68
C SER A 169 8.97 -18.76 -5.24
N GLY A 170 9.63 -17.92 -4.46
CA GLY A 170 9.25 -17.63 -3.08
C GLY A 170 9.33 -16.14 -2.77
N ALA A 171 9.23 -15.83 -1.49
CA ALA A 171 9.53 -14.51 -0.98
C ALA A 171 10.19 -14.60 0.40
N HIS A 172 11.18 -13.74 0.63
CA HIS A 172 11.70 -13.45 1.95
C HIS A 172 11.03 -12.17 2.47
N VAL A 173 10.55 -12.20 3.70
CA VAL A 173 9.83 -11.09 4.31
C VAL A 173 10.50 -10.71 5.61
N LEU A 174 10.89 -9.44 5.73
CA LEU A 174 11.36 -8.84 6.97
C LEU A 174 10.37 -7.76 7.38
N GLY A 175 10.05 -7.66 8.66
CA GLY A 175 9.09 -6.66 9.10
C GLY A 175 9.27 -6.18 10.52
N LEU A 176 8.71 -5.01 10.78
CA LEU A 176 8.66 -4.31 12.06
C LEU A 176 7.19 -3.94 12.31
N ALA A 177 6.54 -4.67 13.21
CA ALA A 177 5.14 -4.48 13.55
C ALA A 177 4.92 -3.57 14.77
N GLY A 178 6.00 -3.25 15.49
CA GLY A 178 5.97 -2.55 16.77
C GLY A 178 5.90 -3.50 17.97
N THR A 179 6.23 -2.99 19.14
CA THR A 179 6.27 -3.78 20.38
C THR A 179 4.91 -4.38 20.74
N GLU A 180 4.93 -5.46 21.53
CA GLU A 180 3.70 -6.13 22.01
C GLU A 180 2.84 -6.69 20.85
N THR A 181 3.50 -7.13 19.77
CA THR A 181 2.84 -7.81 18.65
C THR A 181 2.87 -9.32 18.84
N GLU A 182 1.74 -9.97 18.57
CA GLU A 182 1.62 -11.41 18.38
C GLU A 182 1.68 -11.75 16.89
N LEU A 183 2.42 -12.79 16.53
CA LEU A 183 2.47 -13.35 15.19
C LEU A 183 1.69 -14.66 15.17
N PHE A 184 0.84 -14.84 14.17
CA PHE A 184 0.13 -16.09 13.91
C PHE A 184 0.46 -16.60 12.50
N LEU A 185 0.80 -17.87 12.40
CA LEU A 185 0.87 -18.61 11.15
C LEU A 185 -0.24 -19.65 11.13
N GLY A 186 -0.92 -19.77 10.00
CA GLY A 186 -1.91 -20.81 9.79
C GLY A 186 -2.18 -21.01 8.32
N GLN A 187 -3.31 -21.61 8.01
CA GLN A 187 -3.77 -21.80 6.64
C GLN A 187 -5.15 -21.21 6.44
N SER A 188 -5.42 -20.72 5.24
CA SER A 188 -6.72 -20.17 4.87
C SER A 188 -7.16 -20.64 3.48
N PRO A 189 -8.46 -20.60 3.14
CA PRO A 189 -8.94 -21.11 1.86
C PRO A 189 -8.34 -20.36 0.66
N SER A 190 -7.80 -21.12 -0.31
CA SER A 190 -7.33 -20.59 -1.58
C SER A 190 -8.45 -20.60 -2.63
N VAL A 191 -9.17 -19.48 -2.71
CA VAL A 191 -10.25 -19.28 -3.70
C VAL A 191 -9.70 -19.34 -5.13
N ARG A 192 -8.44 -18.94 -5.34
CA ARG A 192 -7.82 -18.97 -6.67
C ARG A 192 -7.54 -20.40 -7.14
N ALA A 193 -7.02 -21.25 -6.26
CA ALA A 193 -6.80 -22.67 -6.56
C ALA A 193 -8.12 -23.39 -6.86
N THR A 194 -9.22 -23.03 -6.18
CA THR A 194 -10.57 -23.54 -6.53
C THR A 194 -10.92 -23.30 -8.00
N ARG A 195 -10.60 -22.12 -8.55
CA ARG A 195 -10.85 -21.81 -9.97
C ARG A 195 -9.88 -22.48 -10.94
N LEU A 196 -8.64 -22.72 -10.52
CA LEU A 196 -7.61 -23.33 -11.35
C LEU A 196 -7.78 -24.86 -11.44
N ASN A 197 -8.13 -25.49 -10.32
CA ASN A 197 -8.06 -26.93 -10.12
C ASN A 197 -9.41 -27.59 -9.77
N GLY A 198 -10.39 -26.80 -9.31
CA GLY A 198 -11.71 -27.27 -8.90
C GLY A 198 -12.78 -27.18 -9.99
N SER A 199 -14.05 -27.24 -9.57
CA SER A 199 -15.17 -26.93 -10.46
C SER A 199 -15.16 -25.42 -10.79
N GLY A 200 -15.68 -24.99 -11.95
CA GLY A 200 -15.62 -23.59 -12.39
C GLY A 200 -16.43 -22.57 -11.55
N SER A 201 -16.78 -22.91 -10.31
CA SER A 201 -17.57 -22.13 -9.35
C SER A 201 -16.91 -22.13 -7.97
N ASP A 202 -16.97 -21.01 -7.26
CA ASP A 202 -16.40 -20.84 -5.91
C ASP A 202 -17.39 -21.30 -4.83
N THR A 203 -17.63 -22.60 -4.68
CA THR A 203 -18.47 -23.17 -3.60
C THR A 203 -17.63 -23.58 -2.39
N ASN A 204 -18.22 -23.57 -1.18
CA ASN A 204 -17.48 -23.89 0.06
C ASN A 204 -16.85 -25.30 0.03
N ASP A 205 -17.58 -26.29 -0.50
CA ASP A 205 -17.10 -27.67 -0.62
C ASP A 205 -15.90 -27.82 -1.57
N GLU A 206 -15.74 -26.89 -2.52
CA GLU A 206 -14.55 -26.83 -3.36
C GLU A 206 -13.44 -25.99 -2.71
N ALA A 207 -13.76 -24.91 -1.99
CA ALA A 207 -12.80 -24.07 -1.28
C ALA A 207 -12.06 -24.82 -0.16
N GLU A 208 -12.73 -25.73 0.54
CA GLU A 208 -12.12 -26.58 1.58
C GLU A 208 -11.05 -27.55 1.04
N LYS A 209 -10.94 -27.71 -0.28
CA LYS A 209 -9.93 -28.59 -0.91
C LYS A 209 -8.59 -27.89 -1.10
N TYR A 210 -8.53 -26.57 -1.02
CA TYR A 210 -7.34 -25.80 -1.35
C TYR A 210 -7.04 -24.79 -0.27
N TRP A 211 -5.81 -24.83 0.23
CA TRP A 211 -5.35 -24.01 1.33
C TRP A 211 -4.08 -23.26 0.92
N MET A 212 -3.93 -22.05 1.42
CA MET A 212 -2.72 -21.23 1.28
C MET A 212 -2.26 -20.79 2.66
N PRO A 213 -0.94 -20.61 2.88
CA PRO A 213 -0.44 -20.17 4.17
C PRO A 213 -0.88 -18.71 4.43
N LYS A 214 -1.08 -18.39 5.70
CA LYS A 214 -1.61 -17.11 6.17
C LYS A 214 -0.76 -16.60 7.33
N LEU A 215 -0.35 -15.34 7.23
CA LEU A 215 0.20 -14.55 8.32
C LEU A 215 -0.87 -13.62 8.89
N VAL A 216 -0.92 -13.52 10.21
CA VAL A 216 -1.62 -12.44 10.93
C VAL A 216 -0.67 -11.87 12.00
N LEU A 217 -0.46 -10.56 11.99
CA LEU A 217 0.25 -9.83 13.03
C LEU A 217 -0.77 -9.03 13.83
N ARG A 218 -0.98 -9.38 15.10
CA ARG A 218 -2.00 -8.78 15.95
C ARG A 218 -1.36 -7.87 16.99
N ARG A 219 -1.93 -6.68 17.10
CA ARG A 219 -1.70 -5.73 18.20
C ARG A 219 -3.01 -5.42 18.89
N GLU A 220 -2.97 -5.28 20.20
CA GLU A 220 -4.13 -4.97 21.04
C GLU A 220 -3.80 -3.81 21.99
N GLY A 221 -4.80 -3.00 22.30
CA GLY A 221 -4.65 -1.86 23.19
C GLY A 221 -5.90 -0.99 23.22
N THR A 222 -5.71 0.30 23.49
CA THR A 222 -6.80 1.28 23.49
C THR A 222 -6.37 2.47 22.66
N ASP A 223 -7.22 2.91 21.73
CA ASP A 223 -6.93 3.99 20.80
C ASP A 223 -5.57 3.77 20.11
N LEU A 224 -5.44 2.58 19.51
CA LEU A 224 -4.18 2.10 18.98
C LEU A 224 -3.67 3.00 17.86
N GLU A 225 -2.36 3.21 17.84
CA GLU A 225 -1.62 3.74 16.70
C GLU A 225 -0.59 2.70 16.29
N SER A 226 -0.63 2.28 15.02
CA SER A 226 0.25 1.22 14.50
C SER A 226 0.81 1.61 13.14
N SER A 227 2.11 1.39 13.01
CA SER A 227 2.82 1.37 11.74
C SER A 227 3.35 -0.05 11.53
N PHE A 228 2.83 -0.74 10.53
CA PHE A 228 3.39 -2.01 10.05
C PHE A 228 4.33 -1.71 8.90
N VAL A 229 5.62 -2.02 9.09
CA VAL A 229 6.65 -1.84 8.06
C VAL A 229 7.08 -3.22 7.59
N THR A 230 6.77 -3.56 6.35
CA THR A 230 7.01 -4.90 5.79
C THR A 230 7.79 -4.80 4.48
N MET A 231 8.97 -5.39 4.45
CA MET A 231 9.75 -5.59 3.24
C MET A 231 9.50 -7.00 2.70
N ILE A 232 9.21 -7.11 1.40
CA ILE A 232 8.96 -8.38 0.70
C ILE A 232 9.96 -8.44 -0.46
N GLU A 233 10.90 -9.37 -0.41
CA GLU A 233 11.88 -9.68 -1.45
C GLU A 233 11.44 -10.98 -2.17
N PRO A 234 10.79 -10.89 -3.35
CA PRO A 234 10.51 -12.06 -4.17
C PRO A 234 11.81 -12.65 -4.72
N HIS A 235 11.89 -13.97 -4.80
CA HIS A 235 13.04 -14.65 -5.39
C HIS A 235 12.61 -15.84 -6.25
N GLY A 236 13.36 -16.13 -7.30
CA GLY A 236 13.28 -17.38 -8.03
C GLY A 236 13.69 -18.59 -7.18
N ALA A 237 13.37 -19.80 -7.67
CA ALA A 237 13.67 -21.06 -6.99
C ALA A 237 15.17 -21.26 -6.67
N ASP A 238 16.04 -20.70 -7.51
CA ASP A 238 17.50 -20.82 -7.42
C ASP A 238 18.20 -19.44 -7.25
N GLU A 239 17.45 -18.39 -6.89
CA GLU A 239 17.99 -17.05 -6.72
C GLU A 239 18.38 -16.80 -5.25
N GLU A 240 19.53 -16.16 -5.05
CA GLU A 240 19.99 -15.77 -3.72
C GLU A 240 19.29 -14.49 -3.27
N LEU A 241 18.95 -14.44 -1.98
CA LEU A 241 18.47 -13.21 -1.34
C LEU A 241 19.54 -12.14 -1.39
N ARG A 242 19.13 -10.87 -1.37
CA ARG A 242 20.01 -9.70 -1.38
C ARG A 242 19.77 -8.79 -0.19
N ILE A 243 18.61 -8.82 0.46
CA ILE A 243 18.35 -7.99 1.63
C ILE A 243 18.82 -8.70 2.91
N GLU A 244 19.61 -8.00 3.72
CA GLU A 244 20.09 -8.48 5.01
C GLU A 244 19.14 -8.10 6.14
N ALA A 245 18.72 -6.83 6.19
CA ALA A 245 17.97 -6.29 7.31
C ALA A 245 17.14 -5.07 6.92
N ILE A 246 16.09 -4.81 7.70
CA ILE A 246 15.39 -3.54 7.72
C ILE A 246 15.36 -2.96 9.13
N GLU A 247 15.41 -1.64 9.23
CA GLU A 247 15.41 -0.91 10.50
C GLU A 247 14.57 0.36 10.40
N LEU A 248 13.83 0.68 11.47
CA LEU A 248 13.27 2.02 11.65
C LEU A 248 14.39 2.96 12.14
N VAL A 249 14.56 4.08 11.43
CA VAL A 249 15.56 5.09 11.76
C VAL A 249 14.90 6.21 12.55
N GLU A 250 15.54 6.65 13.64
CA GLU A 250 15.09 7.83 14.38
C GLU A 250 15.04 9.06 13.46
N HIS A 251 13.97 9.84 13.59
CA HIS A 251 13.74 11.05 12.82
C HIS A 251 13.19 12.21 13.66
N ASP A 252 13.19 13.41 13.09
CA ASP A 252 12.68 14.64 13.71
C ASP A 252 11.29 15.09 13.20
N GLY A 253 10.67 14.27 12.34
CA GLY A 253 9.30 14.46 11.82
C GLY A 253 8.17 14.20 12.82
N GLY A 254 6.93 14.27 12.32
CA GLY A 254 5.72 13.96 13.09
C GLY A 254 5.51 12.46 13.31
N ASP A 255 4.55 12.11 14.17
CA ASP A 255 4.30 10.71 14.60
C ASP A 255 3.93 9.76 13.45
N ASP A 256 3.35 10.28 12.37
CA ASP A 256 3.02 9.51 11.16
C ASP A 256 4.16 9.45 10.13
N ASP A 257 5.21 10.24 10.29
CA ASP A 257 6.37 10.18 9.39
C ASP A 257 7.16 8.89 9.67
N LEU A 258 7.79 8.32 8.64
CA LEU A 258 8.63 7.13 8.80
C LEU A 258 9.96 7.32 8.08
N ALA A 259 11.01 6.76 8.67
CA ALA A 259 12.30 6.58 8.02
C ALA A 259 12.73 5.12 8.13
N VAL A 260 13.00 4.49 6.99
CA VAL A 260 13.36 3.08 6.91
C VAL A 260 14.74 2.96 6.29
N ARG A 261 15.62 2.18 6.95
CA ARG A 261 16.90 1.73 6.41
C ARG A 261 16.73 0.28 5.95
N VAL A 262 17.08 0.00 4.70
CA VAL A 262 17.20 -1.36 4.16
C VAL A 262 18.67 -1.59 3.85
N THR A 263 19.25 -2.62 4.47
CA THR A 263 20.65 -3.00 4.26
C THR A 263 20.70 -4.23 3.36
N HIS A 264 21.46 -4.14 2.27
CA HIS A 264 21.71 -5.25 1.36
C HIS A 264 22.94 -6.05 1.83
N LEU A 265 22.99 -7.33 1.49
CA LEU A 265 24.09 -8.25 1.85
C LEU A 265 25.46 -7.84 1.27
N ASP A 266 25.46 -7.03 0.20
CA ASP A 266 26.68 -6.47 -0.40
C ASP A 266 27.17 -5.18 0.29
N GLY A 267 26.43 -4.69 1.30
CA GLY A 267 26.71 -3.45 2.02
C GLY A 267 26.04 -2.20 1.45
N THR A 268 25.31 -2.32 0.33
CA THR A 268 24.45 -1.24 -0.17
C THR A 268 23.38 -0.90 0.86
N VAL A 269 23.06 0.39 1.01
CA VAL A 269 22.01 0.85 1.93
C VAL A 269 21.01 1.71 1.19
N ASP A 270 19.72 1.38 1.34
CA ASP A 270 18.61 2.22 0.91
C ASP A 270 18.01 2.92 2.13
N LEU A 271 17.94 4.26 2.09
CA LEU A 271 17.24 5.09 3.08
C LEU A 271 15.99 5.68 2.45
N ILE A 272 14.83 5.35 3.03
CA ILE A 272 13.52 5.78 2.58
C ILE A 272 12.92 6.70 3.64
N LEU A 273 12.60 7.93 3.27
CA LEU A 273 11.95 8.92 4.11
C LEU A 273 10.54 9.17 3.56
N SER A 274 9.55 8.99 4.42
CA SER A 274 8.14 9.17 4.12
C SER A 274 7.57 10.22 5.05
N SER A 275 7.43 11.46 4.55
CA SER A 275 6.66 12.51 5.21
C SER A 275 5.20 12.49 4.76
N VAL A 276 4.27 12.47 5.70
CA VAL A 276 2.83 12.45 5.41
C VAL A 276 2.32 13.84 5.06
N SER A 277 2.71 14.86 5.84
CA SER A 277 2.32 16.25 5.56
C SER A 277 3.03 16.80 4.32
N GLY A 278 4.30 16.39 4.11
CA GLY A 278 5.21 17.03 3.17
C GLY A 278 5.57 18.47 3.57
N GLU A 279 5.24 18.89 4.79
CA GLU A 279 5.52 20.21 5.33
C GLU A 279 6.75 20.16 6.25
N GLY A 280 7.67 21.11 6.06
CA GLY A 280 8.91 21.17 6.82
C GLY A 280 9.99 20.24 6.27
N THR A 281 11.01 20.00 7.09
CA THR A 281 12.15 19.16 6.75
C THR A 281 12.17 17.95 7.67
N LEU A 282 12.19 16.76 7.07
CA LEU A 282 12.36 15.48 7.75
C LEU A 282 13.82 15.04 7.63
N THR A 283 14.47 14.82 8.77
CA THR A 283 15.86 14.36 8.85
C THR A 283 15.92 12.99 9.52
N ALA A 284 16.58 12.03 8.89
CA ALA A 284 16.81 10.70 9.42
C ALA A 284 18.07 10.08 8.81
N GLY A 285 18.90 9.41 9.62
CA GLY A 285 20.01 8.61 9.09
C GLY A 285 21.05 9.36 8.24
N GLY A 286 21.21 10.68 8.44
CA GLY A 286 22.08 11.51 7.61
C GLY A 286 21.47 11.98 6.28
N VAL A 287 20.19 11.69 6.06
CA VAL A 287 19.38 12.18 4.94
C VAL A 287 18.45 13.29 5.44
N SER A 288 18.26 14.34 4.64
CA SER A 288 17.29 15.41 4.90
C SER A 288 16.40 15.62 3.68
N LEU A 289 15.09 15.58 3.90
CA LEU A 289 14.02 15.70 2.92
C LEU A 289 13.17 16.93 3.23
N THR A 290 13.01 17.83 2.26
CA THR A 290 11.95 18.85 2.26
C THR A 290 10.97 18.50 1.14
N GLY A 291 9.97 17.68 1.47
CA GLY A 291 9.07 17.06 0.50
C GLY A 291 8.24 15.94 1.11
N ARG A 292 7.43 15.26 0.27
CA ARG A 292 6.64 14.10 0.71
C ARG A 292 7.49 12.86 0.85
N LEU A 293 8.27 12.53 -0.18
CA LEU A 293 9.03 11.29 -0.21
C LEU A 293 10.48 11.52 -0.64
N GLY A 294 11.40 10.78 -0.03
CA GLY A 294 12.81 10.76 -0.37
C GLY A 294 13.35 9.34 -0.33
N PHE A 295 14.10 8.97 -1.36
CA PHE A 295 14.86 7.73 -1.40
C PHE A 295 16.32 8.05 -1.68
N VAL A 296 17.23 7.45 -0.92
CA VAL A 296 18.68 7.58 -1.11
C VAL A 296 19.32 6.19 -1.05
N ARG A 297 19.94 5.76 -2.15
CA ARG A 297 20.81 4.58 -2.19
C ARG A 297 22.26 5.00 -1.95
N LEU A 298 22.92 4.32 -1.02
CA LEU A 298 24.29 4.55 -0.61
C LEU A 298 25.14 3.31 -0.90
N VAL A 299 26.32 3.51 -1.47
CA VAL A 299 27.39 2.50 -1.58
C VAL A 299 28.65 3.13 -1.01
N ASP A 300 29.28 2.48 -0.03
CA ASP A 300 30.43 3.02 0.71
C ASP A 300 30.17 4.44 1.27
N ASP A 301 28.97 4.67 1.82
CA ASP A 301 28.47 5.97 2.32
C ASP A 301 28.32 7.10 1.27
N GLU A 302 28.59 6.82 -0.01
CA GLU A 302 28.38 7.76 -1.11
C GLU A 302 27.04 7.48 -1.82
N ALA A 303 26.29 8.54 -2.12
CA ALA A 303 25.01 8.40 -2.78
C ALA A 303 25.16 8.01 -4.26
N THR A 304 24.50 6.92 -4.65
CA THR A 304 24.46 6.40 -6.02
C THR A 304 23.10 6.65 -6.69
N LEU A 305 22.02 6.83 -5.92
CA LEU A 305 20.72 7.24 -6.42
C LEU A 305 19.99 8.09 -5.37
N LEU A 306 19.48 9.24 -5.78
CA LEU A 306 18.52 10.07 -5.04
C LEU A 306 17.23 10.09 -5.84
N HIS A 307 16.09 10.00 -5.14
CA HIS A 307 14.78 10.17 -5.75
C HIS A 307 13.90 11.00 -4.81
N LEU A 308 13.47 12.17 -5.28
CA LEU A 308 12.67 13.16 -4.53
C LEU A 308 11.28 13.27 -5.13
N VAL A 309 10.23 13.06 -4.32
CA VAL A 309 8.84 13.20 -4.75
C VAL A 309 8.13 14.29 -3.95
N GLY A 310 7.46 15.20 -4.66
CA GLY A 310 6.55 16.19 -4.09
C GLY A 310 7.25 17.17 -3.14
N GLY A 311 8.45 17.61 -3.48
CA GLY A 311 9.31 18.41 -2.60
C GLY A 311 10.38 19.22 -3.32
N THR A 312 11.09 20.04 -2.56
CA THR A 312 12.07 21.01 -3.10
C THR A 312 13.51 20.59 -2.90
N GLU A 313 13.81 19.71 -1.95
CA GLU A 313 15.19 19.29 -1.67
C GLU A 313 15.27 17.90 -1.04
N LEU A 314 16.25 17.11 -1.51
CA LEU A 314 16.70 15.87 -0.89
C LEU A 314 18.22 15.86 -0.81
N THR A 315 18.76 15.57 0.36
CA THR A 315 20.21 15.51 0.62
C THR A 315 20.59 14.21 1.29
N GLY A 316 21.69 13.60 0.88
CA GLY A 316 22.19 12.34 1.45
C GLY A 316 23.46 11.87 0.74
N GLY A 317 24.35 11.18 1.46
CA GLY A 317 25.57 10.59 0.88
C GLY A 317 26.47 11.57 0.11
N GLY A 318 26.54 12.83 0.54
CA GLY A 318 27.31 13.88 -0.13
C GLY A 318 26.67 14.51 -1.37
N SER A 319 25.47 14.05 -1.77
CA SER A 319 24.71 14.55 -2.92
C SER A 319 23.51 15.40 -2.49
N THR A 320 23.03 16.23 -3.41
CA THR A 320 21.85 17.07 -3.23
C THR A 320 21.05 17.11 -4.53
N LEU A 321 19.74 16.92 -4.40
CA LEU A 321 18.76 17.07 -5.46
C LEU A 321 17.81 18.20 -5.09
N SER A 322 17.59 19.15 -6.00
CA SER A 322 16.75 20.32 -5.78
C SER A 322 15.69 20.43 -6.87
N SER A 323 14.49 20.89 -6.50
CA SER A 323 13.37 21.13 -7.42
C SER A 323 12.59 22.37 -7.01
N ASP A 324 11.82 22.93 -7.95
CA ASP A 324 10.86 24.00 -7.68
C ASP A 324 9.66 23.51 -6.85
N GLY A 325 9.50 22.19 -6.73
CA GLY A 325 8.47 21.55 -5.93
C GLY A 325 7.18 21.24 -6.70
N PRO A 326 6.14 20.80 -5.99
CA PRO A 326 4.87 20.38 -6.57
C PRO A 326 4.10 21.56 -7.15
N VAL A 327 3.31 21.30 -8.18
CA VAL A 327 2.38 22.29 -8.76
C VAL A 327 0.98 22.00 -8.26
N THR A 328 0.27 23.05 -7.85
CA THR A 328 -1.13 22.96 -7.43
C THR A 328 -1.97 24.01 -8.13
N GLY A 329 -3.25 23.74 -8.32
CA GLY A 329 -4.18 24.73 -8.86
C GLY A 329 -5.64 24.35 -8.72
N THR A 330 -6.52 25.25 -9.13
CA THR A 330 -7.98 25.05 -9.15
C THR A 330 -8.42 24.64 -10.55
N ILE A 331 -9.23 23.59 -10.65
CA ILE A 331 -9.86 23.16 -11.89
C ILE A 331 -11.09 24.03 -12.11
N THR A 332 -11.14 24.71 -13.24
CA THR A 332 -12.24 25.61 -13.64
C THR A 332 -13.17 25.01 -14.68
N GLY A 333 -12.80 23.87 -15.26
CA GLY A 333 -13.57 23.18 -16.29
C GLY A 333 -12.94 21.87 -16.70
N THR A 334 -13.68 21.07 -17.46
CA THR A 334 -13.17 19.87 -18.13
C THR A 334 -13.48 19.94 -19.63
N ARG A 335 -12.66 19.27 -20.43
CA ARG A 335 -12.94 18.97 -21.84
C ARG A 335 -13.07 17.48 -21.99
N ARG A 336 -14.02 17.04 -22.80
CA ARG A 336 -14.36 15.63 -22.93
C ARG A 336 -14.63 15.29 -24.38
N VAL A 337 -13.93 14.29 -24.91
CA VAL A 337 -14.10 13.85 -26.30
C VAL A 337 -15.53 13.35 -26.54
N ILE A 338 -16.14 12.72 -25.53
CA ILE A 338 -17.53 12.27 -25.60
C ILE A 338 -18.53 13.42 -25.76
N ASP A 339 -18.18 14.62 -25.28
CA ASP A 339 -18.94 15.86 -25.42
C ASP A 339 -18.53 16.67 -26.67
N GLN A 340 -17.75 16.05 -27.57
CA GLN A 340 -17.26 16.60 -28.85
C GLN A 340 -16.13 17.64 -28.72
N ASP A 341 -15.44 17.69 -27.58
CA ASP A 341 -14.17 18.41 -27.50
C ASP A 341 -13.05 17.67 -28.26
N GLU A 342 -11.98 18.38 -28.60
CA GLU A 342 -10.85 17.80 -29.33
C GLU A 342 -10.04 16.80 -28.51
N VAL A 343 -10.01 16.97 -27.18
CA VAL A 343 -9.21 16.19 -26.23
C VAL A 343 -9.94 16.03 -24.90
N ASP A 344 -9.56 14.99 -24.15
CA ASP A 344 -9.92 14.83 -22.75
C ASP A 344 -8.93 15.64 -21.88
N ALA A 345 -9.43 16.61 -21.12
CA ALA A 345 -8.56 17.53 -20.40
C ALA A 345 -9.18 18.15 -19.14
N LEU A 346 -8.30 18.59 -18.24
CA LEU A 346 -8.62 19.49 -17.14
C LEU A 346 -8.23 20.92 -17.53
N VAL A 347 -9.06 21.89 -17.16
CA VAL A 347 -8.83 23.31 -17.49
C VAL A 347 -8.61 24.10 -16.21
N THR A 348 -7.55 24.92 -16.18
CA THR A 348 -7.27 25.86 -15.08
C THR A 348 -6.90 27.24 -15.63
N THR A 349 -6.91 28.27 -14.80
CA THR A 349 -6.43 29.62 -15.14
C THR A 349 -5.00 29.87 -14.68
N GLY A 350 -4.44 29.00 -13.83
CA GLY A 350 -3.05 29.09 -13.39
C GLY A 350 -2.07 28.70 -14.50
N GLU A 351 -0.87 29.26 -14.46
CA GLU A 351 0.26 28.74 -15.25
C GLU A 351 0.63 27.36 -14.71
N VAL A 352 0.78 26.39 -15.61
CA VAL A 352 1.20 25.03 -15.27
C VAL A 352 2.43 24.72 -16.12
N PRO A 353 3.55 24.29 -15.52
CA PRO A 353 4.78 24.05 -16.26
C PRO A 353 4.68 22.77 -17.10
N ASP A 354 5.38 22.75 -18.24
CA ASP A 354 5.34 21.63 -19.19
C ASP A 354 5.91 20.32 -18.61
N TRP A 355 6.70 20.38 -17.52
CA TRP A 355 7.31 19.20 -16.91
C TRP A 355 6.28 18.21 -16.38
N ILE A 356 5.04 18.63 -16.10
CA ILE A 356 4.01 17.72 -15.58
C ILE A 356 3.60 16.64 -16.60
N ALA A 357 3.97 16.79 -17.88
CA ALA A 357 3.75 15.77 -18.90
C ALA A 357 4.48 14.47 -18.54
N GLY A 358 3.76 13.35 -18.53
CA GLY A 358 4.28 12.04 -18.10
C GLY A 358 4.16 11.79 -16.59
N HIS A 359 3.76 12.79 -15.80
CA HIS A 359 3.47 12.62 -14.37
C HIS A 359 1.98 12.35 -14.12
N THR A 360 1.67 11.98 -12.88
CA THR A 360 0.29 11.82 -12.41
C THR A 360 -0.20 13.07 -11.71
N LEU A 361 -1.34 13.58 -12.17
CA LEU A 361 -2.09 14.66 -11.54
C LEU A 361 -3.15 14.07 -10.62
N VAL A 362 -3.16 14.48 -9.35
CA VAL A 362 -4.16 14.07 -8.36
C VAL A 362 -5.19 15.18 -8.21
N VAL A 363 -6.43 14.91 -8.63
CA VAL A 363 -7.58 15.80 -8.41
C VAL A 363 -8.09 15.60 -6.99
N THR A 364 -8.45 16.69 -6.29
CA THR A 364 -9.16 16.65 -5.01
C THR A 364 -10.53 17.32 -5.15
N HIS A 365 -11.59 16.57 -4.85
CA HIS A 365 -12.97 17.05 -4.84
C HIS A 365 -13.33 17.70 -3.48
N PRO A 366 -14.42 18.50 -3.40
CA PRO A 366 -14.80 19.21 -2.17
C PRO A 366 -15.08 18.33 -0.94
N ASP A 367 -15.32 17.03 -1.11
CA ASP A 367 -15.48 16.07 -0.01
C ASP A 367 -14.15 15.45 0.46
N GLY A 368 -13.02 15.86 -0.12
CA GLY A 368 -11.69 15.35 0.17
C GLY A 368 -11.32 14.08 -0.59
N LYS A 369 -12.20 13.53 -1.43
CA LYS A 369 -11.86 12.38 -2.28
C LYS A 369 -10.91 12.79 -3.39
N THR A 370 -9.97 11.91 -3.68
CA THR A 370 -8.97 12.15 -4.72
C THR A 370 -8.97 11.09 -5.82
N HIS A 371 -8.64 11.53 -7.03
CA HIS A 371 -8.53 10.67 -8.21
C HIS A 371 -7.25 10.99 -8.98
N PRO A 372 -6.40 10.00 -9.28
CA PRO A 372 -5.21 10.19 -10.09
C PRO A 372 -5.55 10.17 -11.59
N TYR A 373 -4.89 11.02 -12.36
CA TYR A 373 -5.00 11.09 -13.81
C TYR A 373 -3.60 11.19 -14.44
N PRO A 374 -3.24 10.33 -15.41
CA PRO A 374 -1.99 10.47 -16.13
C PRO A 374 -2.06 11.71 -17.05
N VAL A 375 -0.99 12.51 -17.06
CA VAL A 375 -0.91 13.72 -17.88
C VAL A 375 -0.14 13.45 -19.15
N LYS A 376 -0.73 13.79 -20.29
CA LYS A 376 -0.09 13.65 -21.60
C LYS A 376 0.74 14.87 -21.98
N GLN A 377 0.16 16.06 -21.86
CA GLN A 377 0.83 17.33 -22.17
C GLN A 377 0.05 18.52 -21.61
N VAL A 378 0.68 19.69 -21.63
CA VAL A 378 0.08 20.97 -21.26
C VAL A 378 0.07 21.90 -22.47
N SER A 379 -0.99 22.69 -22.61
CA SER A 379 -1.07 23.75 -23.63
C SER A 379 -1.83 24.97 -23.11
N THR A 380 -1.60 26.12 -23.73
CA THR A 380 -2.34 27.35 -23.41
C THR A 380 -3.46 27.56 -24.42
N ASP A 381 -4.65 27.90 -23.92
CA ASP A 381 -5.79 28.37 -24.72
C ASP A 381 -6.35 29.67 -24.14
N GLY A 382 -5.99 30.80 -24.78
CA GLY A 382 -6.34 32.13 -24.31
C GLY A 382 -5.70 32.45 -22.94
N ASN A 383 -6.54 32.61 -21.91
CA ASN A 383 -6.11 32.86 -20.53
C ASN A 383 -6.17 31.60 -19.65
N SER A 384 -6.38 30.43 -20.27
CA SER A 384 -6.49 29.16 -19.57
C SER A 384 -5.35 28.24 -19.98
N THR A 385 -5.00 27.35 -19.06
CA THR A 385 -4.12 26.22 -19.28
C THR A 385 -4.96 24.96 -19.40
N VAL A 386 -4.69 24.17 -20.44
CA VAL A 386 -5.36 22.91 -20.76
C VAL A 386 -4.37 21.79 -20.49
N ILE A 387 -4.69 20.95 -19.50
CA ILE A 387 -3.91 19.78 -19.10
C ILE A 387 -4.57 18.57 -19.77
N GLU A 388 -4.00 18.10 -20.89
CA GLU A 388 -4.50 16.94 -21.62
C GLU A 388 -4.20 15.65 -20.85
N LEU A 389 -5.21 14.81 -20.67
CA LEU A 389 -5.12 13.55 -19.96
C LEU A 389 -4.69 12.43 -20.92
N ASP A 390 -3.89 11.48 -20.44
CA ASP A 390 -3.39 10.39 -21.27
C ASP A 390 -4.37 9.21 -21.33
N GLY A 391 -5.23 9.22 -22.35
CA GLY A 391 -6.10 8.09 -22.66
C GLY A 391 -7.25 7.86 -21.67
N VAL A 392 -7.60 8.87 -20.87
CA VAL A 392 -8.69 8.79 -19.89
C VAL A 392 -9.64 9.99 -20.00
N ASP A 393 -10.95 9.73 -19.92
CA ASP A 393 -11.97 10.78 -19.76
C ASP A 393 -11.92 11.31 -18.31
N PRO A 394 -12.09 12.62 -18.07
CA PRO A 394 -12.11 13.17 -16.71
C PRO A 394 -13.14 12.48 -15.79
N GLY A 395 -14.28 12.05 -16.31
CA GLY A 395 -15.35 11.40 -15.53
C GLY A 395 -16.18 12.36 -14.67
N PHE A 396 -15.89 13.66 -14.72
CA PHE A 396 -16.65 14.72 -14.05
C PHE A 396 -16.64 16.02 -14.86
N THR A 397 -17.55 16.92 -14.51
CA THR A 397 -17.60 18.29 -15.04
C THR A 397 -17.44 19.29 -13.91
N VAL A 398 -17.00 20.50 -14.26
CA VAL A 398 -16.89 21.65 -13.34
C VAL A 398 -17.58 22.85 -13.97
N ASP A 399 -18.47 23.49 -13.22
CA ASP A 399 -19.13 24.75 -13.58
C ASP A 399 -19.15 25.67 -12.35
N GLY A 400 -18.25 26.67 -12.35
CA GLY A 400 -18.08 27.57 -11.22
C GLY A 400 -17.62 26.83 -9.96
N ASP A 401 -18.42 26.90 -8.89
CA ASP A 401 -18.17 26.26 -7.60
C ASP A 401 -18.82 24.88 -7.47
N ARG A 402 -19.25 24.28 -8.58
CA ARG A 402 -19.91 22.99 -8.61
C ARG A 402 -19.13 22.03 -9.49
N SER A 403 -18.99 20.81 -9.01
CA SER A 403 -18.53 19.69 -9.82
C SER A 403 -19.45 18.49 -9.65
N GLU A 404 -19.57 17.67 -10.68
CA GLU A 404 -20.36 16.45 -10.63
C GLU A 404 -19.75 15.32 -11.46
N MET A 405 -19.82 14.09 -10.93
CA MET A 405 -19.51 12.90 -11.72
C MET A 405 -20.55 12.72 -12.81
N VAL A 406 -20.08 12.44 -14.02
CA VAL A 406 -20.93 12.15 -15.19
C VAL A 406 -21.19 10.65 -15.38
N TYR A 407 -20.56 9.83 -14.53
CA TYR A 407 -20.79 8.39 -14.41
C TYR A 407 -21.21 8.06 -12.97
N THR A 408 -21.81 6.88 -12.76
CA THR A 408 -22.20 6.37 -11.45
C THR A 408 -21.04 6.49 -10.45
N PRO A 409 -21.25 6.99 -9.23
CA PRO A 409 -22.54 7.26 -8.57
C PRO A 409 -23.23 8.61 -8.86
N PHE A 410 -22.72 9.43 -9.79
CA PHE A 410 -23.23 10.78 -10.09
C PHE A 410 -23.18 11.73 -8.89
N THR A 411 -22.14 11.59 -8.06
CA THR A 411 -21.90 12.47 -6.91
C THR A 411 -21.79 13.92 -7.36
N ARG A 412 -22.38 14.82 -6.58
CA ARG A 412 -22.34 16.27 -6.81
C ARG A 412 -21.69 16.95 -5.62
N TRP A 413 -20.81 17.88 -5.92
CA TRP A 413 -20.07 18.63 -4.93
C TRP A 413 -20.31 20.13 -5.08
N SER A 414 -20.18 20.83 -3.96
CA SER A 414 -20.17 22.30 -3.90
C SER A 414 -18.89 22.71 -3.19
N GLY A 415 -18.07 23.52 -3.87
CA GLY A 415 -16.73 23.91 -3.44
C GLY A 415 -15.72 23.82 -4.57
N GLU A 416 -14.49 24.22 -4.29
CA GLU A 416 -13.41 24.17 -5.27
C GLU A 416 -12.98 22.72 -5.53
N THR A 417 -12.80 22.38 -6.80
CA THR A 417 -12.08 21.17 -7.20
C THR A 417 -10.65 21.58 -7.53
N THR A 418 -9.67 20.95 -6.87
CA THR A 418 -8.26 21.32 -7.00
C THR A 418 -7.46 20.18 -7.60
N PHE A 419 -6.23 20.45 -8.00
CA PHE A 419 -5.29 19.44 -8.41
C PHE A 419 -3.91 19.67 -7.77
N ARG A 420 -3.15 18.59 -7.68
CA ARG A 420 -1.73 18.58 -7.36
C ARG A 420 -0.99 17.66 -8.32
N VAL A 421 0.17 18.11 -8.80
CA VAL A 421 1.16 17.26 -9.46
C VAL A 421 2.42 17.30 -8.61
N ASP A 422 2.80 16.15 -8.07
CA ASP A 422 4.08 16.01 -7.40
C ASP A 422 5.21 16.02 -8.44
N ASN A 423 6.21 16.87 -8.24
CA ASN A 423 7.45 16.76 -8.97
C ASN A 423 8.13 15.45 -8.60
N SER A 424 8.88 14.87 -9.54
CA SER A 424 9.69 13.70 -9.26
C SER A 424 11.03 13.83 -9.95
N GLU A 425 12.08 13.93 -9.16
CA GLU A 425 13.45 14.17 -9.63
C GLU A 425 14.32 12.97 -9.27
N SER A 426 15.30 12.65 -10.12
CA SER A 426 16.33 11.64 -9.83
C SER A 426 17.68 12.03 -10.45
N ASN A 427 18.79 11.52 -9.90
CA ASN A 427 20.14 11.79 -10.40
C ASN A 427 20.80 10.64 -11.15
#